data_AF-A0A953WV39-F1
#
_entry.id   AF-A0A953WV39-F1
#
_cell.length_a   1.000
_cell.length_b   1.000
_cell.length_c   1.000
_cell.angle_alpha   90.00
_cell.angle_beta   90.00
_cell.angle_gamma   90.00
#
_symmetry.space_group_name_H-M   'P 1'
#
loop_
_entity.id
_entity.type
_entity.pdbx_description
1 polymer ?
#
loop_
_entity_poly.entity_id
_entity_poly.type
_entity_poly.pdbx_seq_one_letter_code
_entity_poly.pdbx_strand_id
1 'polypeptide(L)'
;MLSAFFTIFTTVFLAELGDKTQLATVLFSADKGHSRWLVFVAAAGALVASTAVAVGLGALAEKYLAAVPLKLIAGIGFILIGLWTVWGHFQPEA
;
A
#
# COMPACT_ATOMS: atom_id res chain seq x y z
N MET A 1 -17.27 -12.28 12.56
CA MET A 1 -15.79 -12.40 12.49
C MET A 1 -15.33 -12.83 11.10
N LEU A 2 -15.85 -13.93 10.55
CA LEU A 2 -15.47 -14.38 9.20
C LEU A 2 -15.84 -13.39 8.08
N SER A 3 -16.99 -12.72 8.16
CA SER A 3 -17.37 -11.68 7.18
C SER A 3 -16.42 -10.48 7.19
N ALA A 4 -15.98 -10.05 8.38
CA ALA A 4 -15.04 -8.94 8.54
C ALA A 4 -13.67 -9.28 7.94
N PHE A 5 -13.19 -10.52 8.15
CA PHE A 5 -11.98 -11.02 7.53
C PHE A 5 -12.03 -10.90 6.00
N PHE A 6 -13.08 -11.44 5.37
CA PHE A 6 -13.20 -11.38 3.90
C PHE A 6 -13.36 -9.95 3.38
N THR A 7 -14.05 -9.08 4.12
CA THR A 7 -14.18 -7.67 3.76
C THR A 7 -12.83 -6.98 3.75
N ILE A 8 -12.05 -7.13 4.83
CA ILE A 8 -10.72 -6.53 4.97
C ILE A 8 -9.77 -7.12 3.92
N PHE A 9 -9.72 -8.45 3.80
CA PHE A 9 -8.88 -9.14 2.82
C PHE A 9 -9.17 -8.65 1.40
N THR A 10 -10.44 -8.66 0.99
CA THR A 10 -10.83 -8.28 -0.38
C THR A 10 -10.52 -6.81 -0.63
N THR A 11 -10.83 -5.92 0.34
CA THR A 11 -10.58 -4.49 0.18
C THR A 11 -9.09 -4.18 0.04
N VAL A 12 -8.26 -4.73 0.93
CA VAL A 12 -6.80 -4.52 0.89
C VAL A 12 -6.20 -5.18 -0.34
N PHE A 13 -6.61 -6.42 -0.66
CA PHE A 13 -6.14 -7.12 -1.84
C PHE A 13 -6.41 -6.32 -3.12
N LEU A 14 -7.64 -5.85 -3.34
CA LEU A 14 -7.95 -5.02 -4.51
C LEU A 14 -7.21 -3.67 -4.49
N ALA A 15 -7.01 -3.06 -3.32
CA ALA A 15 -6.30 -1.80 -3.21
C ALA A 15 -4.80 -1.92 -3.56
N GLU A 16 -4.20 -3.07 -3.26
CA GLU A 16 -2.78 -3.35 -3.53
C GLU A 16 -2.52 -3.90 -4.95
N LEU A 17 -3.56 -4.38 -5.66
CA LEU A 17 -3.41 -4.93 -7.01
C LEU A 17 -2.91 -3.88 -8.01
N GLY A 18 -1.78 -4.18 -8.64
CA GLY A 18 -1.18 -3.30 -9.66
C GLY A 18 -0.35 -2.14 -9.10
N ASP A 19 -0.02 -2.15 -7.80
CA ASP A 19 0.91 -1.17 -7.24
C ASP A 19 2.34 -1.33 -7.79
N LYS A 20 3.13 -0.26 -7.71
CA LYS A 20 4.55 -0.20 -8.07
C LYS A 20 5.36 -1.30 -7.38
N THR A 21 5.01 -1.68 -6.14
CA THR A 21 5.67 -2.79 -5.44
C THR A 21 5.46 -4.14 -6.13
N GLN A 22 4.27 -4.39 -6.70
CA GLN A 22 4.00 -5.60 -7.48
C GLN A 22 4.77 -5.61 -8.81
N LEU A 23 4.82 -4.48 -9.51
CA LEU A 23 5.62 -4.35 -10.73
C LEU A 23 7.11 -4.58 -10.45
N ALA A 24 7.64 -4.00 -9.37
CA ALA A 24 9.01 -4.25 -8.92
C ALA A 24 9.24 -5.73 -8.60
N THR A 25 8.30 -6.39 -7.93
CA THR A 25 8.36 -7.82 -7.62
C THR A 25 8.38 -8.67 -8.90
N VAL A 26 7.58 -8.32 -9.91
CA VAL A 26 7.59 -8.98 -11.23
C VAL A 26 8.95 -8.81 -11.90
N LEU A 27 9.51 -7.60 -11.91
CA LEU A 27 10.83 -7.32 -12.47
C LEU A 27 11.94 -8.13 -11.77
N PHE A 28 11.97 -8.15 -10.44
CA PHE A 28 12.92 -8.96 -9.68
C PHE A 28 12.75 -10.46 -9.92
N SER A 29 11.52 -10.93 -10.13
CA SER A 29 11.25 -12.34 -10.42
C SER A 29 11.67 -12.77 -11.84
N ALA A 30 11.71 -11.81 -12.77
CA ALA A 30 12.11 -12.01 -14.16
C ALA A 30 13.64 -11.95 -14.35
N ASP A 31 14.36 -11.33 -13.42
CA ASP A 31 15.82 -11.33 -13.39
C ASP A 31 16.35 -12.75 -13.07
N LYS A 32 17.19 -13.29 -13.97
CA LYS A 32 17.81 -14.61 -13.82
C LYS A 32 18.79 -14.70 -12.66
N GLY A 33 19.24 -13.58 -12.11
CA GLY A 33 20.16 -13.52 -10.97
C GLY A 33 19.53 -13.90 -9.63
N HIS A 34 18.19 -13.96 -9.54
CA HIS A 34 17.47 -14.11 -8.27
C HIS A 34 16.57 -15.36 -8.27
N SER A 35 16.53 -16.07 -7.14
CA SER A 35 15.59 -17.18 -6.97
C SER A 35 14.16 -16.64 -6.86
N ARG A 36 13.24 -17.17 -7.67
CA ARG A 36 11.81 -16.84 -7.63
C ARG A 36 11.21 -16.99 -6.23
N TRP A 37 11.65 -18.00 -5.47
CA TRP A 37 11.20 -18.21 -4.09
C TRP A 37 11.75 -17.16 -3.12
N LEU A 38 12.99 -16.71 -3.33
CA LEU A 38 13.57 -15.63 -2.53
C LEU A 38 12.78 -14.33 -2.74
N VAL A 39 12.48 -13.99 -4.00
CA VAL A 39 11.69 -12.80 -4.34
C VAL A 39 10.30 -12.87 -3.71
N PHE A 40 9.63 -14.03 -3.80
CA PHE A 40 8.31 -14.23 -3.19
C PHE A 40 8.34 -14.02 -1.67
N VAL A 41 9.25 -14.69 -0.96
CA VAL A 41 9.33 -14.60 0.52
C VAL A 41 9.74 -13.20 0.96
N ALA A 42 10.66 -12.54 0.24
CA ALA A 42 11.07 -11.18 0.54
C ALA A 42 9.91 -10.17 0.36
N ALA A 43 9.22 -10.21 -0.78
CA ALA A 43 8.11 -9.31 -1.07
C ALA A 43 6.91 -9.56 -0.13
N ALA A 44 6.53 -10.83 0.07
CA ALA A 44 5.47 -11.20 1.01
C ALA A 44 5.83 -10.82 2.45
N GLY A 45 7.08 -11.06 2.86
CA GLY A 45 7.59 -10.68 4.18
C GLY A 45 7.56 -9.17 4.39
N ALA A 46 7.94 -8.38 3.38
CA ALA A 46 7.86 -6.93 3.42
C ALA A 46 6.41 -6.44 3.58
N LEU A 47 5.46 -7.01 2.83
CA LEU A 47 4.03 -6.67 2.92
C LEU A 47 3.45 -7.03 4.30
N VAL A 48 3.79 -8.20 4.84
CA VAL A 48 3.34 -8.63 6.18
C VAL A 48 3.94 -7.72 7.25
N ALA A 49 5.24 -7.42 7.17
CA ALA A 49 5.92 -6.57 8.14
C ALA A 49 5.39 -5.14 8.13
N SER A 50 5.21 -4.53 6.95
CA SER A 50 4.64 -3.19 6.82
C SER A 50 3.22 -3.13 7.35
N THR A 51 2.40 -4.14 7.05
CA THR A 51 1.03 -4.26 7.57
C THR A 51 1.03 -4.39 9.09
N ALA A 52 1.91 -5.21 9.66
CA ALA A 52 2.03 -5.39 11.11
C ALA A 52 2.40 -4.08 11.81
N VAL A 53 3.33 -3.31 11.24
CA VAL A 53 3.70 -1.98 11.74
C VAL A 53 2.51 -1.03 11.66
N ALA A 54 1.81 -0.98 10.52
CA ALA A 54 0.65 -0.10 10.33
C ALA A 54 -0.49 -0.42 11.33
N VAL A 55 -0.82 -1.69 11.52
CA VAL A 55 -1.83 -2.13 12.49
C VAL A 55 -1.39 -1.82 13.93
N GLY A 56 -0.12 -2.07 14.26
CA GLY A 56 0.44 -1.76 15.58
C GLY A 56 0.37 -0.27 15.91
N LEU A 57 0.76 0.59 14.96
CA LEU A 57 0.65 2.05 15.11
C LEU A 57 -0.81 2.50 15.21
N GLY A 58 -1.70 1.92 14.40
CA GLY A 58 -3.14 2.20 14.45
C GLY A 58 -3.74 1.86 15.82
N ALA A 59 -3.36 0.72 16.39
CA ALA A 59 -3.80 0.31 17.73
C ALA A 59 -3.26 1.23 18.84
N LEU A 60 -1.99 1.65 18.75
CA LEU A 60 -1.40 2.58 19.71
C LEU A 60 -2.00 3.99 19.62
N ALA A 61 -2.34 4.41 18.40
CA ALA A 61 -2.86 5.75 18.13
C ALA A 61 -4.39 5.84 18.23
N GLU A 62 -5.11 4.74 18.46
CA GLU A 62 -6.58 4.67 18.43
C GLU A 62 -7.27 5.82 19.19
N LYS A 63 -6.79 6.12 20.41
CA LYS A 63 -7.33 7.19 21.26
C LYS A 63 -7.21 8.58 20.64
N TYR A 64 -6.14 8.83 19.88
CA TYR A 64 -5.91 10.10 19.19
C TYR A 64 -6.65 10.14 17.86
N LEU A 65 -6.68 9.02 17.14
CA LEU A 65 -7.34 8.88 15.84
C LEU A 65 -8.86 9.03 15.94
N ALA A 66 -9.47 8.65 17.07
CA ALA A 66 -10.91 8.78 17.29
C ALA A 66 -11.44 10.23 17.22
N ALA A 67 -10.59 11.22 17.58
CA ALA A 67 -10.95 12.64 17.53
C ALA A 67 -10.68 13.28 16.15
N VAL A 68 -10.05 12.56 15.22
CA VAL A 68 -9.57 13.09 13.95
C VAL A 68 -10.43 12.53 12.81
N PRO A 69 -10.93 13.36 11.87
CA PRO A 69 -11.70 12.89 10.72
C PRO A 69 -10.79 12.24 9.67
N LEU A 70 -10.21 11.07 10.00
CA LEU A 70 -9.16 10.41 9.24
C LEU A 70 -9.55 10.16 7.78
N LYS A 71 -10.81 9.76 7.54
CA LYS A 71 -11.35 9.52 6.20
C LYS A 71 -11.35 10.78 5.33
N LEU A 72 -11.71 11.93 5.91
CA LEU A 72 -11.73 13.20 5.19
C LEU A 72 -10.31 13.65 4.87
N ILE A 73 -9.40 13.57 5.84
CA ILE A 73 -7.99 13.95 5.66
C ILE A 73 -7.33 13.07 4.61
N ALA A 74 -7.51 11.74 4.70
CA ALA A 74 -6.99 10.80 3.72
C ALA A 74 -7.58 11.06 2.32
N GLY A 75 -8.89 11.28 2.22
CA GLY A 75 -9.56 11.60 0.94
C GLY A 75 -9.02 12.88 0.30
N ILE A 76 -8.87 13.96 1.07
CA ILE A 76 -8.26 15.21 0.59
C ILE A 76 -6.81 14.97 0.16
N GLY A 77 -6.03 14.23 0.95
CA GLY A 77 -4.66 13.86 0.62
C GLY A 77 -4.56 13.10 -0.71
N PHE A 78 -5.42 12.10 -0.93
CA PHE A 78 -5.48 11.36 -2.19
C PHE A 78 -5.82 12.26 -3.38
N ILE A 79 -6.77 13.18 -3.23
CA ILE A 79 -7.11 14.15 -4.29
C ILE A 79 -5.91 15.04 -4.60
N LEU A 80 -5.25 15.59 -3.57
CA LEU A 80 -4.08 16.46 -3.75
C LEU A 80 -2.92 15.73 -4.43
N ILE A 81 -2.60 14.51 -4.00
CA ILE A 81 -1.56 13.67 -4.62
C ILE A 81 -1.96 13.34 -6.07
N GLY A 82 -3.22 13.00 -6.32
CA GLY A 82 -3.74 12.74 -7.66
C GLY A 82 -3.58 13.94 -8.58
N LEU A 83 -4.03 15.12 -8.14
CA LEU A 83 -3.87 16.38 -8.87
C LEU A 83 -2.40 16.72 -9.13
N TRP A 84 -1.54 16.55 -8.12
CA TRP A 84 -0.11 16.80 -8.27
C TRP A 84 0.54 15.84 -9.27
N THR A 85 0.17 14.55 -9.23
CA THR A 85 0.67 13.54 -10.17
C THR A 85 0.26 13.87 -11.61
N VAL A 86 -1.00 14.27 -11.81
CA VAL A 86 -1.51 14.70 -13.12
C VAL A 86 -0.81 15.97 -13.59
N TRP A 87 -0.65 16.96 -12.72
CA TRP A 87 0.06 18.19 -13.05
C TRP A 87 1.52 17.94 -13.44
N GLY A 88 2.21 17.03 -12.73
CA GLY A 88 3.58 16.63 -13.04
C GLY A 88 3.73 16.01 -14.43
N HIS A 89 2.71 15.35 -14.96
CA HIS A 89 2.73 14.84 -16.33
C HIS A 89 2.77 15.96 -17.40
N PHE A 90 2.17 17.11 -17.10
CA PHE A 90 2.12 18.26 -18.03
C PHE A 90 3.30 19.21 -17.88
N GLN A 91 4.14 19.03 -16.87
CA GLN A 91 5.39 19.78 -16.75
C GLN A 91 6.40 19.14 -17.71
N PRO A 92 6.87 19.87 -18.75
CA PRO A 92 7.97 19.37 -19.56
C PRO A 92 9.16 19.14 -18.63
N GLU A 93 9.72 17.93 -18.64
CA GLU A 93 10.98 17.66 -17.96
C GLU A 93 12.01 18.66 -18.50
N ALA A 94 12.49 19.55 -17.63
CA ALA A 94 13.51 20.55 -17.96
C ALA A 94 14.89 19.90 -18.05
#